data_AF-A0A168Q2B4-F1
#
_entry.id   AF-A0A168Q2B4-F1
#
_cell.length_a   1.000
_cell.length_b   1.000
_cell.length_c   1.000
_cell.angle_alpha   90.00
_cell.angle_beta   90.00
_cell.angle_gamma   90.00
#
_symmetry.space_group_name_H-M   'P 1'
#
loop_
_entity.id
_entity.type
_entity.pdbx_description
1 polymer ?
#
loop_
_entity_poly.entity_id
_entity_poly.type
_entity_poly.pdbx_seq_one_letter_code
_entity_poly.pdbx_strand_id
1 'polypeptide(L)'
;TVFAYGQTASGKTFVSNLTCNETEPGVIPRSVDNVFDFIKKACRLEFLLRVSYLEIYNETIKDLLNPSNDNLKIHQDKIRGVYVTPLTEEVVTSPEDVLRIIERGEANRHISSTDYNLHSSRSHTLFQMVIESRERIAPATVPTILHRLTALCKNLIDLAGSEKAASDQDRRKEGSYINKSLLTLGTVISKLTDPSTGKSPSHIPYRDSKLTRILQTALSGLAKVAVICTISPSNLEESLNTLKFASRVKRITTHAKNDEVMDDKALLQKYRTEIVELKSKLQST
;
A
#
# COMPACT_ATOMS: atom_id res chain seq x y z
N THR A 1 1.88 -3.79 4.16
CA THR A 1 2.52 -2.63 3.50
C THR A 1 4.02 -2.67 3.71
N VAL A 2 4.79 -2.47 2.66
CA VAL A 2 6.25 -2.28 2.72
C VAL A 2 6.57 -0.92 2.12
N PHE A 3 7.40 -0.10 2.77
CA PHE A 3 7.88 1.14 2.17
C PHE A 3 9.38 1.33 2.33
N ALA A 4 10.03 1.82 1.27
CA ALA A 4 11.44 2.20 1.27
C ALA A 4 11.56 3.69 1.63
N TYR A 5 12.44 4.02 2.58
CA TYR A 5 12.64 5.37 3.09
C TYR A 5 14.13 5.70 3.17
N GLY A 6 14.50 6.91 2.76
CA GLY A 6 15.88 7.38 2.81
C GLY A 6 16.13 8.51 1.80
N GLN A 7 17.32 9.09 1.84
CA GLN A 7 17.68 10.17 0.93
C GLN A 7 17.72 9.71 -0.54
N THR A 8 17.64 10.64 -1.49
CA THR A 8 17.89 10.35 -2.91
C THR A 8 19.24 9.66 -3.10
N ALA A 9 19.28 8.72 -4.05
CA ALA A 9 20.43 7.88 -4.34
C ALA A 9 20.94 6.98 -3.18
N SER A 10 20.19 6.83 -2.07
CA SER A 10 20.53 5.85 -1.02
C SER A 10 20.17 4.40 -1.37
N GLY A 11 19.47 4.16 -2.50
CA GLY A 11 19.10 2.82 -2.95
C GLY A 11 17.64 2.42 -2.72
N LYS A 12 16.72 3.37 -2.43
CA LYS A 12 15.28 3.08 -2.25
C LYS A 12 14.68 2.32 -3.44
N THR A 13 14.89 2.85 -4.65
CA THR A 13 14.43 2.24 -5.90
C THR A 13 15.15 0.93 -6.18
N PHE A 14 16.44 0.82 -5.85
CA PHE A 14 17.21 -0.43 -5.99
C PHE A 14 16.67 -1.56 -5.09
N VAL A 15 16.32 -1.25 -3.84
CA VAL A 15 15.70 -2.25 -2.94
C VAL A 15 14.29 -2.59 -3.37
N SER A 16 13.54 -1.57 -3.77
CA SER A 16 12.17 -1.74 -4.27
C SER A 16 12.13 -2.41 -5.64
N ASN A 17 13.29 -2.57 -6.30
CA ASN A 17 13.39 -2.51 -7.75
C ASN A 17 12.32 -3.32 -8.47
N LEU A 18 11.59 -2.51 -9.24
CA LEU A 18 10.48 -2.76 -10.13
C LEU A 18 11.00 -3.19 -11.52
N THR A 19 12.26 -2.87 -11.84
CA THR A 19 12.89 -3.09 -13.14
C THR A 19 14.11 -4.00 -13.02
N CYS A 20 14.17 -5.00 -13.90
CA CYS A 20 15.05 -6.15 -13.87
C CYS A 20 16.55 -5.80 -13.96
N ASN A 21 17.30 -6.01 -12.88
CA ASN A 21 18.60 -6.66 -13.02
C ASN A 21 18.36 -8.16 -12.79
N GLU A 22 18.50 -8.97 -13.84
CA GLU A 22 18.28 -10.44 -13.78
C GLU A 22 19.13 -11.11 -12.69
N THR A 23 20.27 -10.51 -12.36
CA THR A 23 21.21 -11.01 -11.35
C THR A 23 20.79 -10.72 -9.91
N GLU A 24 20.05 -9.63 -9.65
CA GLU A 24 19.68 -9.20 -8.30
C GLU A 24 18.25 -8.61 -8.27
N PRO A 25 17.21 -9.45 -8.34
CA PRO A 25 15.84 -8.97 -8.28
C PRO A 25 15.54 -8.29 -6.93
N GLY A 26 14.79 -7.18 -6.98
CA GLY A 26 14.35 -6.42 -5.81
C GLY A 26 13.26 -7.12 -4.98
N VAL A 27 12.68 -6.39 -4.01
CA VAL A 27 11.66 -6.95 -3.11
C VAL A 27 10.37 -7.30 -3.83
N ILE A 28 9.95 -6.51 -4.83
CA ILE A 28 8.69 -6.75 -5.56
C ILE A 28 8.74 -8.07 -6.35
N PRO A 29 9.66 -8.26 -7.33
CA PRO A 29 9.68 -9.49 -8.14
C PRO A 29 9.72 -10.74 -7.27
N ARG A 30 10.59 -10.76 -6.25
CA ARG A 30 10.68 -11.88 -5.29
C ARG A 30 9.38 -12.12 -4.51
N SER A 31 8.68 -11.05 -4.12
CA SER A 31 7.41 -11.15 -3.41
C SER A 31 6.29 -11.64 -4.32
N VAL A 32 6.30 -11.25 -5.60
CA VAL A 32 5.36 -11.72 -6.61
C VAL A 32 5.56 -13.21 -6.85
N ASP A 33 6.78 -13.66 -7.10
CA ASP A 33 7.08 -15.09 -7.29
C ASP A 33 6.62 -15.93 -6.10
N ASN A 34 6.91 -15.47 -4.88
CA ASN A 34 6.48 -16.16 -3.67
C ASN A 34 4.96 -16.26 -3.53
N VAL A 35 4.22 -15.21 -3.94
CA VAL A 35 2.75 -15.21 -3.97
C VAL A 35 2.24 -16.25 -4.97
N PHE A 36 2.76 -16.25 -6.19
CA PHE A 36 2.33 -17.20 -7.22
C PHE A 36 2.71 -18.65 -6.86
N ASP A 37 3.86 -18.87 -6.23
CA ASP A 37 4.25 -20.19 -5.71
C ASP A 37 3.34 -20.68 -4.60
N PHE A 38 2.88 -19.77 -3.72
CA PHE A 38 1.89 -20.11 -2.70
C PHE A 38 0.56 -20.50 -3.35
N ILE A 39 0.09 -19.71 -4.33
CA ILE A 39 -1.16 -19.97 -5.06
C ILE A 39 -1.12 -21.33 -5.76
N LYS A 40 -0.01 -21.66 -6.43
CA LYS A 40 0.19 -22.96 -7.09
C LYS A 40 0.06 -24.14 -6.12
N LYS A 41 0.48 -23.97 -4.86
CA LYS A 41 0.41 -25.01 -3.81
C LYS A 41 -0.97 -25.09 -3.14
N ALA A 42 -1.78 -24.04 -3.22
CA ALA A 42 -3.06 -23.92 -2.52
C ALA A 42 -4.24 -24.50 -3.33
N CYS A 43 -4.25 -25.82 -3.56
CA CYS A 43 -5.21 -26.51 -4.44
C CYS A 43 -6.71 -26.39 -4.05
N ARG A 44 -7.01 -25.97 -2.82
CA ARG A 44 -8.38 -25.85 -2.27
C ARG A 44 -8.97 -24.45 -2.44
N LEU A 45 -8.19 -23.49 -2.90
CA LEU A 45 -8.59 -22.10 -3.03
C LEU A 45 -8.56 -21.68 -4.49
N GLU A 46 -9.47 -20.79 -4.87
CA GLU A 46 -9.43 -20.06 -6.12
C GLU A 46 -9.03 -18.62 -5.81
N PHE A 47 -8.18 -18.03 -6.65
CA PHE A 47 -7.63 -16.71 -6.43
C PHE A 47 -7.95 -15.76 -7.58
N LEU A 48 -8.23 -14.50 -7.27
CA LEU A 48 -8.31 -13.39 -8.21
C LEU A 48 -7.28 -12.34 -7.78
N LEU A 49 -6.33 -12.05 -8.67
CA LEU A 49 -5.28 -11.08 -8.42
C LEU A 49 -5.52 -9.85 -9.28
N ARG A 50 -5.49 -8.68 -8.64
CA ARG A 50 -5.61 -7.39 -9.30
C ARG A 50 -4.46 -6.50 -8.87
N VAL A 51 -3.89 -5.77 -9.82
CA VAL A 51 -2.79 -4.83 -9.56
C VAL A 51 -3.16 -3.45 -10.02
N SER A 52 -2.67 -2.45 -9.30
CA SER A 52 -2.80 -1.04 -9.64
C SER A 52 -1.49 -0.34 -9.34
N TYR A 53 -1.15 0.67 -10.14
CA TYR A 53 0.07 1.43 -9.96
C TYR A 53 -0.17 2.93 -10.09
N LEU A 54 0.24 3.69 -9.07
CA LEU A 54 0.03 5.13 -9.02
C LEU A 54 1.28 5.88 -8.57
N GLU A 55 1.32 7.16 -8.94
CA GLU A 55 2.31 8.12 -8.52
C GLU A 55 1.66 9.26 -7.74
N ILE A 56 2.32 9.71 -6.68
CA ILE A 56 1.96 10.94 -5.96
C ILE A 56 3.10 11.93 -6.16
N TYR A 57 2.81 13.00 -6.87
CA TYR A 57 3.73 14.11 -7.10
C TYR A 57 3.03 15.42 -6.84
N ASN A 58 3.64 16.30 -6.03
CA ASN A 58 3.08 17.61 -5.70
C ASN A 58 1.63 17.55 -5.15
N GLU A 59 1.31 16.54 -4.33
CA GLU A 59 -0.04 16.25 -3.80
C GLU A 59 -1.12 15.96 -4.87
N THR A 60 -0.72 15.76 -6.13
CA THR A 60 -1.54 15.21 -7.21
C THR A 60 -1.29 13.72 -7.31
N ILE A 61 -2.36 12.94 -7.52
CA ILE A 61 -2.29 11.49 -7.69
C ILE A 61 -2.51 11.17 -9.16
N LYS A 62 -1.57 10.50 -9.80
CA LYS A 62 -1.62 10.09 -11.20
C LYS A 62 -1.68 8.57 -11.32
N ASP A 63 -2.50 8.08 -12.24
CA ASP A 63 -2.52 6.67 -12.60
C ASP A 63 -1.36 6.35 -13.56
N LEU A 64 -0.48 5.44 -13.16
CA LEU A 64 0.65 5.02 -14.00
C LEU A 64 0.26 3.98 -15.05
N LEU A 65 -0.90 3.32 -14.89
CA LEU A 65 -1.41 2.34 -15.86
C LEU A 65 -2.29 2.99 -16.91
N ASN A 66 -2.94 4.10 -16.57
CA ASN A 66 -3.73 4.92 -17.48
C ASN A 66 -3.36 6.40 -17.37
N PRO A 67 -2.37 6.89 -18.15
CA PRO A 67 -1.90 8.27 -18.08
C PRO A 67 -2.96 9.34 -18.37
N SER A 68 -4.10 8.99 -18.97
CA SER A 68 -5.24 9.91 -19.15
C SER A 68 -5.96 10.23 -17.84
N ASN A 69 -5.82 9.38 -16.83
CA ASN A 69 -6.36 9.59 -15.50
C ASN A 69 -5.35 10.35 -14.63
N ASP A 70 -5.48 11.67 -14.63
CA ASP A 70 -4.72 12.56 -13.75
C ASP A 70 -5.60 13.08 -12.59
N ASN A 71 -4.95 13.45 -11.48
CA ASN A 71 -5.56 14.01 -10.28
C ASN A 71 -6.67 13.16 -9.65
N LEU A 72 -6.35 11.89 -9.39
CA LEU A 72 -7.23 10.94 -8.72
C LEU A 72 -7.63 11.41 -7.31
N LYS A 73 -8.83 11.03 -6.88
CA LYS A 73 -9.38 11.41 -5.58
C LYS A 73 -9.28 10.26 -4.59
N ILE A 74 -9.03 10.62 -3.32
CA ILE A 74 -9.03 9.67 -2.20
C ILE A 74 -10.41 9.67 -1.55
N HIS A 75 -11.02 8.51 -1.53
CA HIS A 75 -12.30 8.23 -0.88
C HIS A 75 -12.09 7.34 0.35
N GLN A 76 -13.07 7.35 1.25
CA GLN A 76 -13.07 6.51 2.44
C GLN A 76 -14.42 5.84 2.55
N ASP A 77 -14.41 4.52 2.61
CA ASP A 77 -15.58 3.69 2.84
C ASP A 77 -15.45 2.95 4.18
N LYS A 78 -16.59 2.59 4.79
CA LYS A 78 -16.61 1.89 6.09
C LYS A 78 -16.08 0.47 5.99
N ILE A 79 -16.25 -0.18 4.84
CA ILE A 79 -15.90 -1.58 4.60
C ILE A 79 -14.54 -1.66 3.89
N ARG A 80 -14.37 -0.92 2.78
CA ARG A 80 -13.13 -0.95 1.98
C ARG A 80 -11.99 -0.11 2.59
N GLY A 81 -12.29 0.75 3.55
CA GLY A 81 -11.32 1.69 4.11
C GLY A 81 -10.97 2.81 3.13
N VAL A 82 -9.73 3.30 3.17
CA VAL A 82 -9.25 4.37 2.28
C VAL A 82 -8.87 3.79 0.92
N TYR A 83 -9.40 4.34 -0.16
CA TYR A 83 -9.11 3.92 -1.54
C TYR A 83 -9.05 5.12 -2.50
N VAL A 84 -8.47 4.91 -3.68
CA VAL A 84 -8.28 5.93 -4.72
C VAL A 84 -9.21 5.62 -5.90
N THR A 85 -9.86 6.64 -6.47
CA THR A 85 -10.74 6.48 -7.64
C THR A 85 -10.67 7.71 -8.57
N PRO A 86 -10.77 7.55 -9.90
CA PRO A 86 -10.78 6.29 -10.66
C PRO A 86 -9.36 5.71 -10.87
N LEU A 87 -8.94 4.75 -10.05
CA LEU A 87 -7.66 4.06 -10.21
C LEU A 87 -7.84 2.80 -11.06
N THR A 88 -7.01 2.63 -12.08
CA THR A 88 -7.04 1.45 -12.96
C THR A 88 -6.53 0.21 -12.20
N GLU A 89 -7.33 -0.85 -12.20
CA GLU A 89 -6.98 -2.15 -11.65
C GLU A 89 -6.95 -3.18 -12.80
N GLU A 90 -5.81 -3.82 -13.04
CA GLU A 90 -5.66 -4.86 -14.07
C GLU A 90 -5.57 -6.25 -13.42
N VAL A 91 -6.25 -7.23 -14.03
CA VAL A 91 -6.22 -8.63 -13.59
C VAL A 91 -4.92 -9.26 -14.09
N VAL A 92 -4.24 -10.00 -13.21
CA VAL A 92 -2.97 -10.69 -13.52
C VAL A 92 -3.10 -12.18 -13.28
N THR A 93 -2.47 -12.98 -14.15
CA THR A 93 -2.55 -14.44 -14.10
C THR A 93 -1.19 -15.11 -13.93
N SER A 94 -0.10 -14.38 -14.20
CA SER A 94 1.26 -14.87 -14.02
C SER A 94 2.19 -13.80 -13.39
N PRO A 95 3.33 -14.20 -12.82
CA PRO A 95 4.36 -13.26 -12.37
C PRO A 95 4.81 -12.30 -13.48
N GLU A 96 4.95 -12.80 -14.70
CA GLU A 96 5.39 -12.03 -15.87
C GLU A 96 4.39 -10.93 -16.23
N ASP A 97 3.08 -11.18 -16.05
CA ASP A 97 2.06 -10.15 -16.22
C ASP A 97 2.29 -8.96 -15.26
N VAL A 98 2.62 -9.26 -14.00
CA VAL A 98 2.87 -8.23 -12.99
C VAL A 98 4.11 -7.40 -13.32
N LEU A 99 5.20 -8.06 -13.73
CA LEU A 99 6.43 -7.38 -14.12
C LEU A 99 6.22 -6.48 -15.34
N ARG A 100 5.48 -6.96 -16.35
CA ARG A 100 5.15 -6.16 -17.53
C ARG A 100 4.32 -4.91 -17.18
N ILE A 101 3.38 -5.02 -16.25
CA ILE A 101 2.57 -3.88 -15.78
C ILE A 101 3.45 -2.85 -15.06
N ILE A 102 4.37 -3.33 -14.24
CA ILE A 102 5.34 -2.49 -13.53
C ILE A 102 6.24 -1.74 -14.53
N GLU A 103 6.82 -2.44 -15.50
CA GLU A 103 7.67 -1.85 -16.54
C GLU A 103 6.93 -0.78 -17.34
N ARG A 104 5.67 -1.07 -17.71
CA ARG A 104 4.81 -0.10 -18.40
C ARG A 104 4.53 1.14 -17.54
N GLY A 105 4.27 0.95 -16.25
CA GLY A 105 4.05 2.07 -15.33
C GLY A 105 5.29 2.94 -15.13
N GLU A 106 6.48 2.34 -15.04
CA GLU A 106 7.74 3.09 -15.03
C GLU A 106 7.96 3.84 -16.35
N ALA A 107 7.70 3.22 -17.50
CA ALA A 107 7.79 3.90 -18.80
C ALA A 107 6.87 5.13 -18.85
N ASN A 108 5.64 5.01 -18.35
CA ASN A 108 4.69 6.12 -18.27
C ASN A 108 5.14 7.22 -17.29
N ARG A 109 5.82 6.84 -16.21
CA ARG A 109 6.45 7.77 -15.27
C ARG A 109 7.55 8.59 -15.95
N HIS A 110 8.40 7.93 -16.74
CA HIS A 110 9.49 8.58 -17.48
C HIS A 110 8.99 9.63 -18.50
N ILE A 111 7.91 9.33 -19.23
CA ILE A 111 7.37 10.23 -20.27
C ILE A 111 6.81 11.54 -19.67
N SER A 112 6.31 11.53 -18.43
CA SER A 112 5.81 12.75 -17.78
C SER A 112 6.88 13.73 -17.30
N SER A 113 8.17 13.36 -17.34
CA SER A 113 9.25 14.18 -16.78
C SER A 113 10.20 14.67 -17.87
N THR A 114 10.23 15.99 -18.10
CA THR A 114 11.24 16.66 -18.93
C THR A 114 12.62 16.74 -18.25
N ASP A 115 12.71 16.42 -16.96
CA ASP A 115 13.97 16.42 -16.18
C ASP A 115 14.01 15.21 -15.22
N TYR A 116 14.66 14.13 -15.67
CA TYR A 116 14.63 12.79 -15.07
C TYR A 116 15.14 12.71 -13.62
N ASN A 117 16.23 13.43 -13.30
CA ASN A 117 16.88 13.36 -11.99
C ASN A 117 16.11 14.11 -10.89
N LEU A 118 15.26 15.06 -11.29
CA LEU A 118 14.56 15.93 -10.36
C LEU A 118 13.16 15.41 -10.00
N HIS A 119 12.49 14.71 -10.91
CA HIS A 119 11.12 14.28 -10.71
C HIS A 119 11.02 12.98 -9.89
N SER A 120 11.83 11.97 -10.24
CA SER A 120 11.79 10.65 -9.59
C SER A 120 12.24 10.68 -8.12
N SER A 121 13.10 11.62 -7.76
CA SER A 121 13.54 11.88 -6.38
C SER A 121 12.48 12.58 -5.53
N ARG A 122 11.43 13.14 -6.16
CA ARG A 122 10.41 13.99 -5.53
C ARG A 122 8.99 13.43 -5.62
N SER A 123 8.80 12.33 -6.33
CA SER A 123 7.52 11.61 -6.40
C SER A 123 7.55 10.33 -5.57
N HIS A 124 6.38 9.91 -5.11
CA HIS A 124 6.17 8.63 -4.45
C HIS A 124 5.48 7.68 -5.42
N THR A 125 5.95 6.45 -5.56
CA THR A 125 5.22 5.43 -6.32
C THR A 125 4.59 4.41 -5.36
N LEU A 126 3.36 4.01 -5.66
CA LEU A 126 2.61 3.04 -4.87
C LEU A 126 2.11 1.93 -5.78
N PHE A 127 2.76 0.78 -5.71
CA PHE A 127 2.28 -0.45 -6.32
C PHE A 127 1.38 -1.17 -5.32
N GLN A 128 0.15 -1.49 -5.74
CA GLN A 128 -0.82 -2.20 -4.92
C GLN A 128 -1.24 -3.48 -5.63
N MET A 129 -1.11 -4.60 -4.92
CA MET A 129 -1.64 -5.89 -5.33
C MET A 129 -2.76 -6.29 -4.36
N VAL A 130 -3.95 -6.53 -4.91
CA VAL A 130 -5.11 -7.06 -4.21
C VAL A 130 -5.25 -8.53 -4.57
N ILE A 131 -5.18 -9.38 -3.55
CA ILE A 131 -5.35 -10.83 -3.70
C ILE A 131 -6.68 -11.19 -3.03
N GLU A 132 -7.63 -11.63 -3.82
CA GLU A 132 -8.88 -12.21 -3.34
C GLU A 132 -8.77 -13.72 -3.43
N SER A 133 -9.22 -14.42 -2.40
CA SER A 133 -9.28 -15.88 -2.38
C SER A 133 -10.66 -16.35 -1.96
N ARG A 134 -11.13 -17.46 -2.55
CA ARG A 134 -12.36 -18.14 -2.18
C ARG A 134 -12.12 -19.65 -2.07
N GLU A 135 -12.80 -20.33 -1.15
CA GLU A 135 -12.77 -21.78 -1.09
C GLU A 135 -13.42 -22.41 -2.34
N ARG A 136 -12.77 -23.43 -2.89
CA ARG A 136 -13.28 -24.18 -4.02
C ARG A 136 -14.40 -25.08 -3.53
N ILE A 137 -15.63 -24.81 -3.96
CA ILE A 137 -16.81 -25.60 -3.58
C ILE A 137 -16.73 -26.95 -4.28
N ALA A 138 -16.70 -28.04 -3.50
CA ALA A 138 -16.85 -29.38 -4.05
C ALA A 138 -18.28 -29.56 -4.60
N PRO A 139 -18.46 -30.19 -5.77
CA PRO A 139 -19.78 -30.43 -6.34
C PRO A 139 -20.47 -31.61 -5.65
N ALA A 140 -20.77 -31.51 -4.35
CA ALA A 140 -21.68 -32.46 -3.70
C ALA A 140 -22.15 -31.98 -2.32
N THR A 141 -23.47 -31.77 -2.23
CA THR A 141 -24.34 -31.89 -1.03
C THR A 141 -24.06 -30.95 0.16
N VAL A 142 -25.09 -30.15 0.46
CA VAL A 142 -25.26 -29.18 1.56
C VAL A 142 -24.76 -27.76 1.22
N PRO A 143 -25.68 -26.76 1.14
CA PRO A 143 -25.35 -25.37 0.80
C PRO A 143 -24.80 -24.63 2.03
N THR A 144 -23.78 -25.17 2.68
CA THR A 144 -23.02 -24.45 3.72
C THR A 144 -21.87 -23.72 3.05
N ILE A 145 -22.21 -22.81 2.13
CA ILE A 145 -21.21 -22.03 1.42
C ILE A 145 -20.79 -20.87 2.31
N LEU A 146 -19.80 -21.12 3.18
CA LEU A 146 -18.98 -20.08 3.76
C LEU A 146 -18.03 -19.60 2.66
N HIS A 147 -18.49 -18.67 1.81
CA HIS A 147 -17.58 -17.91 0.95
C HIS A 147 -16.74 -16.99 1.84
N ARG A 148 -15.64 -17.52 2.37
CA ARG A 148 -14.63 -16.71 3.06
C ARG A 148 -13.82 -16.00 1.97
N LEU A 149 -14.13 -14.72 1.72
CA LEU A 149 -13.27 -13.88 0.90
C LEU A 149 -12.19 -13.29 1.78
N THR A 150 -10.95 -13.75 1.58
CA THR A 150 -9.79 -13.06 2.17
C THR A 150 -9.26 -12.11 1.11
N ALA A 151 -9.29 -10.81 1.41
CA ALA A 151 -8.66 -9.78 0.59
C ALA A 151 -7.34 -9.34 1.25
N LEU A 152 -6.21 -9.56 0.59
CA LEU A 152 -4.91 -9.08 1.05
C LEU A 152 -4.42 -7.96 0.14
N CYS A 153 -4.33 -6.74 0.70
CA CYS A 153 -3.71 -5.59 0.03
C CYS A 153 -2.23 -5.52 0.37
N LYS A 154 -1.38 -5.84 -0.61
CA LYS A 154 0.08 -5.62 -0.51
C LYS A 154 0.42 -4.31 -1.20
N ASN A 155 0.64 -3.29 -0.40
CA ASN A 155 1.16 -2.01 -0.86
C ASN A 155 2.69 -2.04 -0.76
N LEU A 156 3.37 -1.80 -1.87
CA LEU A 156 4.79 -1.53 -1.89
C LEU A 156 5.03 -0.12 -2.40
N ILE A 157 5.82 0.64 -1.65
CA ILE A 157 5.91 2.09 -1.81
C ILE A 157 7.37 2.50 -1.89
N ASP A 158 7.74 3.11 -3.01
CA ASP A 158 9.00 3.84 -3.15
C ASP A 158 8.73 5.30 -2.79
N LEU A 159 9.32 5.78 -1.70
CA LEU A 159 9.11 7.14 -1.26
C LEU A 159 10.09 8.09 -1.95
N ALA A 160 9.72 9.37 -2.06
CA ALA A 160 10.65 10.44 -2.41
C ALA A 160 11.86 10.51 -1.46
N GLY A 161 12.90 11.22 -1.88
CA GLY A 161 14.08 11.52 -1.07
C GLY A 161 13.71 12.24 0.24
N SER A 162 14.25 11.75 1.35
CA SER A 162 14.01 12.33 2.69
C SER A 162 14.85 13.55 3.03
N GLU A 163 15.80 13.91 2.16
CA GLU A 163 16.70 15.04 2.37
C GLU A 163 15.97 16.39 2.40
N LYS A 164 16.50 17.33 3.16
CA LYS A 164 15.96 18.69 3.17
C LYS A 164 16.29 19.40 1.86
N ALA A 165 15.35 20.21 1.35
CA ALA A 165 15.61 21.08 0.20
C ALA A 165 16.83 21.97 0.47
N ALA A 166 17.81 21.94 -0.44
CA ALA A 166 19.13 22.50 -0.24
C ALA A 166 19.18 24.04 -0.27
N SER A 167 18.20 24.72 -0.87
CA SER A 167 18.20 26.20 -0.97
C SER A 167 16.81 26.83 -0.86
N ASP A 168 16.77 28.10 -0.46
CA ASP A 168 15.54 28.93 -0.44
C ASP A 168 14.98 29.18 -1.85
N GLN A 169 15.81 29.13 -2.89
CA GLN A 169 15.38 29.19 -4.28
C GLN A 169 14.66 27.91 -4.70
N ASP A 170 15.16 26.74 -4.28
CA ASP A 170 14.49 25.46 -4.52
C ASP A 170 13.14 25.43 -3.79
N ARG A 171 13.09 25.83 -2.50
CA ARG A 171 11.82 25.96 -1.75
C ARG A 171 10.79 26.89 -2.40
N ARG A 172 11.25 27.98 -3.03
CA ARG A 172 10.37 28.94 -3.72
C ARG A 172 9.91 28.44 -5.09
N LYS A 173 10.74 27.70 -5.82
CA LYS A 173 10.39 27.13 -7.14
C LYS A 173 9.56 25.84 -7.03
N GLU A 174 9.79 25.04 -5.99
CA GLU A 174 9.13 23.75 -5.77
C GLU A 174 7.71 23.87 -5.21
N GLY A 175 7.34 25.01 -4.61
CA GLY A 175 6.10 25.15 -3.86
C GLY A 175 6.15 24.42 -2.50
N SER A 176 5.23 24.75 -1.60
CA SER A 176 5.22 24.21 -0.22
C SER A 176 4.91 22.71 -0.12
N TYR A 177 4.61 22.05 -1.24
CA TYR A 177 3.97 20.73 -1.29
C TYR A 177 4.92 19.56 -1.54
N ILE A 178 6.13 19.77 -2.09
CA ILE A 178 7.03 18.66 -2.46
C ILE A 178 7.47 17.83 -1.25
N ASN A 179 7.84 18.50 -0.14
CA ASN A 179 8.21 17.80 1.10
C ASN A 179 7.03 17.59 2.04
N LYS A 180 5.81 18.02 1.67
CA LYS A 180 4.64 17.92 2.54
C LYS A 180 4.33 16.48 2.90
N SER A 181 4.33 15.58 1.91
CA SER A 181 4.05 14.16 2.12
C SER A 181 4.98 13.51 3.14
N LEU A 182 6.30 13.74 3.05
CA LEU A 182 7.30 13.18 3.97
C LEU A 182 7.32 13.88 5.34
N LEU A 183 7.16 15.20 5.38
CA LEU A 183 7.05 15.95 6.64
C LEU A 183 5.84 15.48 7.44
N THR A 184 4.67 15.40 6.79
CA THR A 184 3.44 14.89 7.42
C THR A 184 3.62 13.44 7.87
N LEU A 185 4.28 12.59 7.08
CA LEU A 185 4.59 11.22 7.48
C LEU A 185 5.43 11.19 8.78
N GLY A 186 6.47 12.02 8.86
CA GLY A 186 7.28 12.17 10.07
C GLY A 186 6.47 12.66 11.29
N THR A 187 5.54 13.60 11.08
CA THR A 187 4.62 14.07 12.13
C THR A 187 3.66 12.97 12.61
N VAL A 188 3.05 12.22 11.67
CA VAL A 188 2.16 11.10 11.96
C VAL A 188 2.88 10.05 12.80
N ILE A 189 4.07 9.62 12.39
CA ILE A 189 4.86 8.62 13.12
C ILE A 189 5.26 9.14 14.51
N SER A 190 5.65 10.40 14.61
CA SER A 190 6.04 10.99 15.91
C SER A 190 4.85 11.02 16.88
N LYS A 191 3.65 11.39 16.41
CA LYS A 191 2.44 11.38 17.23
C LYS A 191 1.96 9.98 17.60
N LEU A 192 2.10 9.01 16.69
CA LEU A 192 1.75 7.60 16.97
C LEU A 192 2.66 6.95 18.01
N THR A 193 3.87 7.49 18.20
CA THR A 193 4.90 6.92 19.07
C THR A 193 5.18 7.77 20.31
N ASP A 194 4.35 8.79 20.55
CA ASP A 194 4.49 9.71 21.69
C ASP A 194 3.96 9.04 22.97
N PRO A 195 4.85 8.71 23.93
CA PRO A 195 4.49 8.02 25.17
C PRO A 195 3.61 8.86 26.11
N SER A 196 3.51 10.18 25.90
CA SER A 196 2.66 11.07 26.70
C SER A 196 1.17 10.89 26.44
N THR A 197 0.80 10.18 25.36
CA THR A 197 -0.59 9.93 24.96
C THR A 197 -1.21 8.72 25.69
N GLY A 198 -1.15 8.69 27.01
CA GLY A 198 -1.56 7.55 27.85
C GLY A 198 -3.05 7.14 27.79
N LYS A 199 -3.90 7.75 26.95
CA LYS A 199 -5.34 7.38 26.82
C LYS A 199 -5.95 7.42 25.41
N SER A 200 -5.28 8.04 24.45
CA SER A 200 -5.63 8.04 23.02
C SER A 200 -4.74 9.09 22.37
N PRO A 201 -4.11 8.83 21.21
CA PRO A 201 -3.35 9.86 20.53
C PRO A 201 -4.25 11.07 20.24
N SER A 202 -3.74 12.27 20.53
CA SER A 202 -4.31 13.51 19.97
C SER A 202 -4.49 13.35 18.45
N HIS A 203 -5.46 14.04 17.84
CA HIS A 203 -5.77 13.95 16.41
C HIS A 203 -4.53 13.70 15.54
N ILE A 204 -4.47 12.53 14.89
CA ILE A 204 -3.39 12.15 13.98
C ILE A 204 -3.67 12.77 12.61
N PRO A 205 -2.75 13.60 12.07
CA PRO A 205 -2.98 14.38 10.86
C PRO A 205 -2.80 13.57 9.57
N TYR A 206 -3.46 12.40 9.46
CA TYR A 206 -3.42 11.60 8.23
C TYR A 206 -3.95 12.38 7.03
N ARG A 207 -4.81 13.38 7.24
CA ARG A 207 -5.45 14.16 6.17
C ARG A 207 -4.55 15.23 5.56
N ASP A 208 -3.43 15.54 6.19
CA ASP A 208 -2.58 16.66 5.80
C ASP A 208 -1.79 16.36 4.51
N SER A 209 -1.58 15.09 4.15
CA SER A 209 -1.02 14.70 2.85
C SER A 209 -1.74 13.51 2.22
N LYS A 210 -1.77 13.46 0.88
CA LYS A 210 -2.36 12.33 0.13
C LYS A 210 -1.69 11.01 0.49
N LEU A 211 -0.37 11.01 0.63
CA LEU A 211 0.40 9.84 1.02
C LEU A 211 -0.03 9.31 2.39
N THR A 212 -0.12 10.17 3.41
CA THR A 212 -0.51 9.74 4.76
C THR A 212 -1.98 9.35 4.86
N ARG A 213 -2.85 9.88 4.00
CA ARG A 213 -4.25 9.41 3.85
C ARG A 213 -4.28 7.98 3.32
N ILE A 214 -3.56 7.69 2.24
CA ILE A 214 -3.52 6.33 1.65
C ILE A 214 -2.88 5.35 2.63
N LEU A 215 -1.82 5.78 3.33
CA LEU A 215 -1.13 5.00 4.35
C LEU A 215 -1.87 4.88 5.69
N GLN A 216 -3.01 5.56 5.86
CA GLN A 216 -3.72 5.62 7.13
C GLN A 216 -3.99 4.22 7.68
N THR A 217 -4.55 3.32 6.87
CA THR A 217 -4.85 1.93 7.28
C THR A 217 -3.59 1.17 7.70
N ALA A 218 -2.46 1.43 7.03
CA ALA A 218 -1.20 0.79 7.36
C ALA A 218 -0.64 1.29 8.70
N LEU A 219 -0.65 2.61 8.90
CA LEU A 219 -0.05 3.26 10.06
C LEU A 219 -0.97 3.32 11.28
N SER A 220 -2.27 3.08 11.13
CA SER A 220 -3.24 3.04 12.24
C SER A 220 -3.20 1.75 13.06
N GLY A 221 -2.26 0.84 12.74
CA GLY A 221 -2.03 -0.40 13.47
C GLY A 221 -2.86 -1.60 12.98
N LEU A 222 -3.72 -1.45 11.98
CA LEU A 222 -4.56 -2.56 11.48
C LEU A 222 -3.88 -3.43 10.42
N ALA A 223 -2.69 -3.06 9.95
CA ALA A 223 -1.94 -3.83 8.96
C ALA A 223 -0.54 -4.21 9.46
N LYS A 224 0.03 -5.26 8.86
CA LYS A 224 1.47 -5.53 8.99
C LYS A 224 2.25 -4.54 8.15
N VAL A 225 3.18 -3.82 8.78
CA VAL A 225 4.01 -2.80 8.16
C VAL A 225 5.48 -3.17 8.30
N ALA A 226 6.21 -3.12 7.19
CA ALA A 226 7.67 -3.20 7.16
C ALA A 226 8.24 -1.94 6.52
N VAL A 227 9.35 -1.44 7.04
CA VAL A 227 10.00 -0.22 6.55
C VAL A 227 11.45 -0.53 6.27
N ILE A 228 11.88 -0.29 5.04
CA ILE A 228 13.26 -0.48 4.62
C ILE A 228 13.92 0.88 4.59
N CYS A 229 14.83 1.12 5.53
CA CYS A 229 15.55 2.38 5.62
C CYS A 229 16.89 2.27 4.89
N THR A 230 17.05 3.04 3.82
CA THR A 230 18.28 3.08 3.02
C THR A 230 19.12 4.30 3.41
N ILE A 231 20.42 4.09 3.60
CA ILE A 231 21.36 5.12 4.07
C ILE A 231 22.52 5.26 3.08
N SER A 232 23.21 6.41 3.11
CA SER A 232 24.38 6.65 2.27
C SER A 232 25.60 7.01 3.11
N PRO A 233 26.76 6.36 2.90
CA PRO A 233 27.99 6.73 3.61
C PRO A 233 28.47 8.15 3.26
N SER A 234 28.04 8.71 2.13
CA SER A 234 28.46 10.04 1.67
C SER A 234 27.76 11.20 2.38
N ASN A 235 26.64 10.96 3.06
CA ASN A 235 25.89 12.01 3.75
C ASN A 235 25.46 11.51 5.14
N LEU A 236 26.30 11.81 6.12
CA LEU A 236 26.14 11.36 7.51
C LEU A 236 24.93 12.00 8.20
N GLU A 237 24.63 13.27 7.91
CA GLU A 237 23.49 13.96 8.54
C GLU A 237 22.16 13.33 8.11
N GLU A 238 21.98 13.10 6.81
CA GLU A 238 20.73 12.51 6.30
C GLU A 238 20.61 11.03 6.65
N SER A 239 21.73 10.30 6.71
CA SER A 239 21.76 8.94 7.23
C SER A 239 21.36 8.90 8.71
N LEU A 240 21.84 9.83 9.53
CA LEU A 240 21.44 9.94 10.93
C LEU A 240 19.94 10.29 11.06
N ASN A 241 19.40 11.17 10.22
CA ASN A 241 17.97 11.48 10.18
C ASN A 241 17.13 10.25 9.83
N THR A 242 17.58 9.47 8.85
CA THR A 242 16.97 8.20 8.45
C THR A 242 16.96 7.19 9.60
N LEU A 243 18.07 7.04 10.33
CA LEU A 243 18.14 6.16 11.50
C LEU A 243 17.25 6.63 12.66
N LYS A 244 17.17 7.94 12.91
CA LYS A 244 16.23 8.52 13.90
C LYS A 244 14.78 8.22 13.52
N PHE A 245 14.44 8.35 12.24
CA PHE A 245 13.13 7.97 11.71
C PHE A 245 12.84 6.48 11.95
N ALA A 246 13.78 5.59 11.58
CA ALA A 246 13.66 4.15 11.80
C ALA A 246 13.42 3.78 13.28
N SER A 247 14.17 4.42 14.18
CA SER A 247 14.02 4.25 15.63
C SER A 247 12.63 4.64 16.13
N ARG A 248 12.00 5.67 15.56
CA ARG A 248 10.62 6.06 15.87
C ARG A 248 9.64 5.04 15.32
N VAL A 249 9.73 4.71 14.03
CA VAL A 249 8.86 3.73 13.36
C VAL A 249 8.80 2.40 14.11
N LYS A 250 9.94 1.91 14.61
CA LYS A 250 10.03 0.65 15.37
C LYS A 250 9.13 0.61 16.62
N ARG A 251 8.75 1.76 17.17
CA ARG A 251 7.87 1.86 18.34
C ARG A 251 6.38 1.84 18.01
N ILE A 252 6.01 1.86 16.72
CA ILE A 252 4.60 1.76 16.31
C ILE A 252 4.11 0.35 16.63
N THR A 253 3.06 0.26 17.44
CA THR A 253 2.39 -1.00 17.73
C THR A 253 1.38 -1.32 16.62
N THR A 254 1.40 -2.56 16.14
CA THR A 254 0.43 -3.05 15.14
C THR A 254 -0.38 -4.21 15.74
N HIS A 255 -1.69 -4.14 15.57
CA HIS A 255 -2.67 -5.17 15.91
C HIS A 255 -3.37 -5.62 14.63
N ALA A 256 -2.59 -6.15 13.69
CA ALA A 256 -3.11 -6.60 12.41
C ALA A 256 -4.11 -7.75 12.62
N LYS A 257 -5.33 -7.58 12.09
CA LYS A 257 -6.36 -8.62 12.04
C LYS A 257 -6.49 -9.11 10.62
N ASN A 258 -6.95 -10.34 10.44
CA ASN A 258 -7.32 -10.83 9.11
C ASN A 258 -8.64 -10.15 8.73
N ASP A 259 -8.61 -9.36 7.65
CA ASP A 259 -9.83 -8.80 7.06
C ASP A 259 -10.57 -9.92 6.32
N GLU A 260 -11.44 -10.62 7.06
CA GLU A 260 -12.43 -11.52 6.48
C GLU A 260 -13.56 -10.65 5.92
N VAL A 261 -13.55 -10.47 4.60
CA VAL A 261 -14.66 -9.84 3.90
C VAL A 261 -15.69 -10.95 3.66
N MET A 262 -16.87 -10.83 4.27
CA MET A 262 -17.99 -11.68 3.86
C MET A 262 -18.62 -11.06 2.62
N ASP A 263 -18.72 -11.84 1.54
CA ASP A 263 -19.50 -11.49 0.34
C ASP A 263 -20.92 -11.09 0.74
N ASP A 264 -21.52 -10.06 0.12
CA ASP A 264 -22.91 -9.66 0.39
C ASP A 264 -23.88 -10.83 0.22
N LYS A 265 -23.61 -11.73 -0.74
CA LYS A 265 -24.37 -12.98 -0.90
C LYS A 265 -24.15 -13.95 0.27
N ALA A 266 -22.92 -14.06 0.77
CA ALA A 266 -22.61 -14.90 1.94
C ALA A 266 -23.21 -14.32 3.22
N LEU A 267 -23.26 -12.99 3.35
CA LEU A 267 -23.88 -12.28 4.46
C LEU A 267 -25.41 -12.47 4.42
N LEU A 268 -26.04 -12.31 3.25
CA LEU A 268 -27.45 -12.62 3.04
C LEU A 268 -27.78 -14.10 3.33
N GLN A 269 -26.92 -15.03 2.92
CA GLN A 269 -27.07 -16.45 3.21
C GLN A 269 -26.98 -16.71 4.72
N LYS A 270 -26.01 -16.11 5.41
CA LYS A 270 -25.84 -16.22 6.87
C LYS A 270 -27.07 -15.68 7.61
N TYR A 271 -27.55 -14.50 7.23
CA TYR A 271 -28.77 -13.94 7.81
C TYR A 271 -30.01 -14.81 7.55
N ARG A 272 -30.11 -15.44 6.37
CA ARG A 272 -31.20 -16.40 6.09
C ARG A 272 -31.13 -17.62 7.01
N THR A 273 -29.95 -18.21 7.20
CA THR A 273 -29.76 -19.37 8.09
C THR A 273 -30.09 -19.00 9.54
N GLU A 274 -29.62 -17.83 10.00
CA GLU A 274 -29.86 -17.33 11.35
C GLU A 274 -31.36 -17.06 11.58
N ILE A 275 -32.08 -16.51 10.59
CA ILE A 275 -33.53 -16.34 10.66
C ILE A 275 -34.26 -17.69 10.78
N VAL A 276 -33.85 -18.71 10.03
CA VAL A 276 -34.46 -20.05 10.10
C VAL A 276 -34.23 -20.67 11.47
N GLU A 277 -33.00 -20.57 11.99
CA GLU A 277 -32.66 -21.10 13.30
C GLU A 277 -33.41 -20.40 14.43
N LEU A 278 -33.49 -19.06 14.40
CA LEU A 278 -34.26 -18.27 15.36
C LEU A 278 -35.76 -18.57 15.30
N LYS A 279 -36.32 -18.75 14.09
CA LYS A 279 -37.72 -19.16 13.91
C LYS A 279 -37.98 -20.56 14.47
N SER A 280 -37.05 -21.50 14.30
CA SER A 280 -37.18 -22.84 14.86
C SER A 280 -37.18 -22.81 16.41
N LYS A 281 -36.34 -21.97 17.02
CA LYS A 281 -36.28 -21.77 18.48
C LYS A 281 -37.56 -21.13 19.04
N LEU A 282 -38.16 -20.21 18.28
CA LEU A 282 -39.44 -19.59 18.63
C LEU A 282 -40.62 -20.56 18.51
N GLN A 283 -40.56 -21.56 17.64
CA GLN A 283 -41.61 -22.59 17.50
C GLN A 283 -41.45 -23.74 18.49
N SER A 284 -40.27 -23.91 19.08
CA SER A 284 -40.01 -24.90 20.14
C SER A 284 -40.27 -24.36 21.56
N THR A 285 -40.83 -23.16 21.68
CA THR A 285 -41.25 -22.53 22.95
C THR A 285 -42.75 -22.38 22.96
#